data_AF-A0AAN0MH40-F1
#
_entry.id   AF-A0AAN0MH40-F1
#
_cell.length_a   1.000
_cell.length_b   1.000
_cell.length_c   1.000
_cell.angle_alpha   90.00
_cell.angle_beta   90.00
_cell.angle_gamma   90.00
#
_symmetry.space_group_name_H-M   'P 1'
#
loop_
_entity.id
_entity.type
_entity.pdbx_description
1 polymer ?
#
loop_
_entity_poly.entity_id
_entity_poly.type
_entity_poly.pdbx_seq_one_letter_code
_entity_poly.pdbx_strand_id
1 'polypeptide(L)'
;MIQTLVATLMWALVASLLIFRRKRADRSVTYAAIAIAIAMTLNVDAIYTAVDPLLGGTNLATLIADALLMTGLFFLGRGVMRTGEYRPRLVRAVVSIPMLAVSLLAITVTFLFIDRGTTTTQFMSNLGDEPAAAAYSIINFVYGGIVIATMLTLAARQYRNSTGIQRLPAALLTLGSAFGVALCVAVIVMDIAHVTGQLDLMHAVQPTYGPLSLLTFLFLCAGFAAEPAVRRARHHLRDKRTAALAADLEPLWTRATSLRPGLSQADPLATSADDAEGRLHREIVEIRDAMIDPRITFDTNRTERALLELAESHLLGRDQTVVASRAKNDDGGAL
;
A
#
# COMPACT_ATOMS: atom_id res chain seq x y z
N MET A 1 -16.94 -19.19 -7.14
CA MET A 1 -15.56 -19.10 -7.72
C MET A 1 -14.91 -17.73 -7.53
N ILE A 2 -15.59 -16.61 -7.82
CA ILE A 2 -14.99 -15.27 -7.63
C ILE A 2 -14.76 -14.97 -6.14
N GLN A 3 -15.74 -15.22 -5.26
CA GLN A 3 -15.62 -15.02 -3.81
C GLN A 3 -14.41 -15.77 -3.22
N THR A 4 -14.22 -17.04 -3.62
CA THR A 4 -13.08 -17.86 -3.17
C THR A 4 -11.74 -17.27 -3.62
N LEU A 5 -11.66 -16.73 -4.84
CA LEU A 5 -10.44 -16.07 -5.33
C LEU A 5 -10.17 -14.77 -4.57
N VAL A 6 -11.20 -13.98 -4.26
CA VAL A 6 -11.06 -12.75 -3.47
C VAL A 6 -10.59 -13.08 -2.05
N ALA A 7 -11.18 -14.09 -1.41
CA ALA A 7 -10.77 -14.53 -0.08
C ALA A 7 -9.31 -15.02 -0.06
N THR A 8 -8.89 -15.83 -1.04
CA THR A 8 -7.50 -16.30 -1.12
C THR A 8 -6.51 -15.17 -1.38
N LEU A 9 -6.85 -14.20 -2.25
CA LEU A 9 -6.05 -12.99 -2.47
C LEU A 9 -5.88 -12.18 -1.18
N MET A 10 -6.96 -11.99 -0.41
CA MET A 10 -6.92 -11.28 0.87
C MET A 10 -6.03 -11.99 1.91
N TRP A 11 -6.13 -13.32 2.01
CA TRP A 11 -5.25 -14.09 2.90
C TRP A 11 -3.79 -14.08 2.44
N ALA A 12 -3.53 -14.10 1.13
CA ALA A 12 -2.18 -13.94 0.58
C ALA A 12 -1.60 -12.56 0.92
N LEU A 13 -2.43 -11.49 0.86
CA LEU A 13 -2.03 -10.17 1.32
C LEU A 13 -1.70 -10.17 2.82
N VAL A 14 -2.54 -10.76 3.67
CA VAL A 14 -2.28 -10.88 5.11
C VAL A 14 -0.95 -11.59 5.37
N ALA A 15 -0.72 -12.74 4.73
CA ALA A 15 0.53 -13.49 4.86
C ALA A 15 1.73 -12.65 4.42
N SER A 16 1.64 -11.96 3.28
CA SER A 16 2.68 -11.05 2.78
C SER A 16 2.99 -9.95 3.79
N LEU A 17 1.96 -9.25 4.30
CA LEU A 17 2.13 -8.18 5.29
C LEU A 17 2.75 -8.69 6.61
N LEU A 18 2.42 -9.91 7.03
CA LEU A 18 3.00 -10.53 8.23
C LEU A 18 4.46 -10.96 8.02
N ILE A 19 4.82 -11.49 6.85
CA ILE A 19 6.19 -11.88 6.50
C ILE A 19 7.10 -10.65 6.40
N PHE A 20 6.61 -9.57 5.78
CA PHE A 20 7.39 -8.33 5.59
C PHE A 20 7.34 -7.39 6.81
N ARG A 21 6.79 -7.83 7.94
CA ARG A 21 6.62 -7.02 9.15
C ARG A 21 7.95 -6.82 9.89
N ARG A 22 8.55 -5.62 9.79
CA ARG A 22 9.56 -5.14 10.76
C ARG A 22 8.91 -4.23 11.81
N LYS A 23 9.45 -4.23 13.04
CA LYS A 23 8.96 -3.70 14.33
C LYS A 23 8.23 -2.33 14.38
N ARG A 24 8.17 -1.57 13.29
CA ARG A 24 7.60 -0.20 13.25
C ARG A 24 6.62 0.08 12.09
N ALA A 25 6.18 -0.93 11.32
CA ALA A 25 5.17 -0.75 10.27
C ALA A 25 3.77 -0.52 10.88
N ASP A 26 3.00 0.40 10.28
CA ASP A 26 1.67 0.81 10.74
C ASP A 26 0.72 -0.39 10.90
N ARG A 27 0.37 -0.70 12.16
CA ARG A 27 -0.48 -1.85 12.51
C ARG A 27 -1.88 -1.76 11.91
N SER A 28 -2.34 -0.56 11.55
CA SER A 28 -3.67 -0.32 11.00
C SER A 28 -3.91 -1.02 9.67
N VAL A 29 -2.91 -1.10 8.78
CA VAL A 29 -3.07 -1.78 7.49
C VAL A 29 -3.18 -3.30 7.67
N THR A 30 -2.43 -3.87 8.61
CA THR A 30 -2.54 -5.30 8.94
C THR A 30 -3.89 -5.64 9.57
N TYR A 31 -4.37 -4.81 10.51
CA TYR A 31 -5.71 -5.01 11.10
C TYR A 31 -6.82 -4.87 10.06
N ALA A 32 -6.69 -3.90 9.15
CA ALA A 32 -7.59 -3.77 8.01
C ALA A 32 -7.61 -5.03 7.14
N ALA A 33 -6.44 -5.51 6.72
CA ALA A 33 -6.32 -6.68 5.87
C ALA A 33 -6.90 -7.93 6.52
N ILE A 34 -6.67 -8.15 7.82
CA ILE A 34 -7.23 -9.28 8.57
C ILE A 34 -8.75 -9.18 8.65
N ALA A 35 -9.30 -8.01 9.02
CA ALA A 35 -10.74 -7.82 9.12
C ALA A 35 -11.45 -8.05 7.77
N ILE A 36 -10.89 -7.49 6.69
CA ILE A 36 -11.41 -7.67 5.32
C ILE A 36 -11.28 -9.13 4.89
N ALA A 37 -10.17 -9.81 5.20
CA ALA A 37 -9.99 -11.23 4.87
C ALA A 37 -11.03 -12.12 5.56
N ILE A 38 -11.32 -11.88 6.83
CA ILE A 38 -12.37 -12.61 7.56
C ILE A 38 -13.74 -12.32 6.94
N ALA A 39 -14.06 -11.06 6.67
CA ALA A 39 -15.31 -10.67 6.00
C ALA A 39 -15.49 -11.38 4.64
N MET A 40 -14.46 -11.37 3.79
CA MET A 40 -14.50 -12.03 2.49
C MET A 40 -14.58 -13.56 2.60
N THR A 41 -14.01 -14.15 3.65
CA THR A 41 -14.11 -15.58 3.93
C THR A 41 -15.53 -15.97 4.33
N LEU A 42 -16.20 -15.16 5.14
CA LEU A 42 -17.60 -15.37 5.50
C LEU A 42 -18.54 -15.27 4.30
N ASN A 43 -18.18 -14.48 3.28
CA ASN A 43 -18.94 -14.36 2.03
C ASN A 43 -18.72 -15.52 1.03
N VAL A 44 -17.91 -16.53 1.35
CA VAL A 44 -17.78 -17.72 0.49
C VAL A 44 -19.00 -18.62 0.71
N ASP A 45 -19.76 -18.93 -0.34
CA ASP A 45 -21.02 -19.69 -0.26
C ASP A 45 -20.96 -20.95 0.64
N ALA A 46 -19.89 -21.75 0.54
CA ALA A 46 -19.72 -22.96 1.33
C ALA A 46 -19.48 -22.69 2.83
N ILE A 47 -18.81 -21.58 3.16
CA ILE A 47 -18.56 -21.16 4.54
C ILE A 47 -19.81 -20.47 5.09
N TYR A 48 -20.42 -19.61 4.28
CA TYR A 48 -21.65 -18.90 4.61
C TYR A 48 -22.78 -19.85 5.01
N THR A 49 -23.05 -20.86 4.19
CA THR A 49 -24.13 -21.84 4.44
C THR A 49 -23.84 -22.75 5.64
N ALA A 50 -22.59 -22.88 6.07
CA ALA A 50 -22.23 -23.60 7.28
C ALA A 50 -22.33 -22.73 8.54
N VAL A 51 -21.98 -21.45 8.44
CA VAL A 51 -21.89 -20.52 9.58
C VAL A 51 -23.23 -19.87 9.89
N ASP A 52 -23.99 -19.44 8.88
CA ASP A 52 -25.24 -18.70 9.09
C ASP A 52 -26.29 -19.50 9.90
N PRO A 53 -26.50 -20.81 9.68
CA PRO A 53 -27.40 -21.60 10.50
C PRO A 53 -27.02 -21.65 11.98
N LEU A 54 -25.71 -21.65 12.29
CA LEU A 54 -25.22 -21.63 13.68
C LEU A 54 -25.50 -20.28 14.36
N LEU A 55 -25.66 -19.22 13.59
CA LEU A 55 -25.98 -17.87 14.06
C LEU A 55 -27.50 -17.61 14.11
N GLY A 56 -28.32 -18.58 13.69
CA GLY A 56 -29.79 -18.48 13.70
C GLY A 56 -30.45 -18.59 12.33
N GLY A 57 -29.68 -18.77 11.25
CA GLY A 57 -30.21 -19.12 9.91
C GLY A 57 -31.01 -18.01 9.22
N THR A 58 -30.81 -16.76 9.63
CA THR A 58 -31.56 -15.58 9.15
C THR A 58 -30.62 -14.52 8.54
N ASN A 59 -29.56 -14.97 7.88
CA ASN A 59 -28.58 -14.13 7.18
C ASN A 59 -27.77 -13.19 8.10
N LEU A 60 -27.65 -13.54 9.38
CA LEU A 60 -26.84 -12.79 10.35
C LEU A 60 -25.34 -12.83 10.01
N ALA A 61 -24.89 -13.88 9.33
CA ALA A 61 -23.53 -13.95 8.81
C ALA A 61 -23.22 -12.79 7.84
N THR A 62 -24.20 -12.33 7.04
CA THR A 62 -24.04 -11.18 6.14
C THR A 62 -23.78 -9.89 6.92
N LEU A 63 -24.59 -9.63 7.95
CA LEU A 63 -24.42 -8.44 8.79
C LEU A 63 -23.04 -8.42 9.47
N ILE A 64 -22.59 -9.56 9.99
CA ILE A 64 -21.26 -9.68 10.60
C ILE A 64 -20.15 -9.46 9.58
N ALA A 65 -20.27 -10.08 8.40
CA ALA A 65 -19.29 -9.93 7.31
C ALA A 65 -19.18 -8.46 6.87
N ASP A 66 -20.30 -7.78 6.68
CA ASP A 66 -20.33 -6.37 6.26
C ASP A 66 -19.83 -5.43 7.36
N ALA A 67 -20.18 -5.67 8.62
CA ALA A 67 -19.63 -4.92 9.75
C ALA A 67 -18.11 -5.07 9.87
N LEU A 68 -17.58 -6.28 9.65
CA LEU A 68 -16.14 -6.54 9.59
C LEU A 68 -15.48 -5.84 8.40
N LEU A 69 -16.14 -5.85 7.23
CA LEU A 69 -15.66 -5.17 6.04
C LEU A 69 -15.58 -3.65 6.26
N MET A 70 -16.63 -3.03 6.79
CA MET A 70 -16.66 -1.60 7.14
C MET A 70 -15.56 -1.24 8.15
N THR A 71 -15.38 -2.07 9.17
CA THR A 71 -14.34 -1.91 10.18
C THR A 71 -12.94 -2.04 9.56
N GLY A 72 -12.77 -2.99 8.64
CA GLY A 72 -11.55 -3.16 7.87
C GLY A 72 -11.22 -1.94 7.01
N LEU A 73 -12.20 -1.43 6.26
CA LEU A 73 -12.08 -0.21 5.46
C LEU A 73 -11.80 1.02 6.34
N PHE A 74 -12.40 1.12 7.53
CA PHE A 74 -12.08 2.17 8.50
C PHE A 74 -10.59 2.17 8.88
N PHE A 75 -10.06 1.01 9.27
CA PHE A 75 -8.63 0.88 9.61
C PHE A 75 -7.73 1.16 8.40
N LEU A 76 -8.18 0.77 7.21
CA LEU A 76 -7.47 1.03 5.96
C LEU A 76 -7.37 2.54 5.70
N GLY A 77 -8.51 3.24 5.73
CA GLY A 77 -8.58 4.68 5.58
C GLY A 77 -7.70 5.41 6.60
N ARG A 78 -7.70 4.96 7.86
CA ARG A 78 -6.83 5.54 8.91
C ARG A 78 -5.35 5.30 8.64
N GLY A 79 -4.98 4.13 8.14
CA GLY A 79 -3.61 3.82 7.74
C GLY A 79 -3.11 4.76 6.65
N VAL A 80 -3.90 4.92 5.59
CA VAL A 80 -3.54 5.80 4.45
C VAL A 80 -3.52 7.28 4.86
N MET A 81 -4.41 7.71 5.76
CA MET A 81 -4.43 9.10 6.26
C MET A 81 -3.24 9.46 7.17
N ARG A 82 -2.63 8.49 7.85
CA ARG A 82 -1.44 8.74 8.68
C ARG A 82 -0.21 9.08 7.84
N THR A 83 -0.11 8.49 6.66
CA THR A 83 1.03 8.63 5.77
C THR A 83 0.89 9.79 4.79
N GLY A 84 -0.34 10.26 4.53
CA GLY A 84 -0.62 11.38 3.62
C GLY A 84 -0.52 12.76 4.27
N GLU A 85 0.20 13.69 3.62
CA GLU A 85 0.22 15.13 3.97
C GLU A 85 -1.14 15.81 3.71
N TYR A 86 -1.96 15.24 2.82
CA TYR A 86 -3.27 15.78 2.46
C TYR A 86 -4.38 15.26 3.39
N ARG A 87 -4.98 16.18 4.17
CA ARG A 87 -6.03 15.87 5.16
C ARG A 87 -7.32 16.67 4.91
N PRO A 88 -8.11 16.33 3.89
CA PRO A 88 -9.41 16.97 3.68
C PRO A 88 -10.33 16.70 4.88
N ARG A 89 -10.96 17.76 5.40
CA ARG A 89 -11.79 17.71 6.63
C ARG A 89 -12.94 16.69 6.52
N LEU A 90 -13.56 16.61 5.34
CA LEU A 90 -14.65 15.66 5.06
C LEU A 90 -14.20 14.21 5.20
N VAL A 91 -13.05 13.87 4.62
CA VAL A 91 -12.48 12.53 4.73
C VAL A 91 -12.13 12.19 6.18
N ARG A 92 -11.54 13.13 6.91
CA ARG A 92 -11.24 12.93 8.33
C ARG A 92 -12.51 12.69 9.16
N ALA A 93 -13.60 13.36 8.82
CA ALA A 93 -14.90 13.13 9.42
C ALA A 93 -15.47 11.75 9.03
N VAL A 94 -15.29 11.31 7.78
CA VAL A 94 -15.80 10.00 7.34
C VAL A 94 -15.01 8.84 7.92
N VAL A 95 -13.69 8.94 8.00
CA VAL A 95 -12.83 7.94 8.65
C VAL A 95 -12.71 8.20 10.17
N SER A 96 -13.79 8.68 10.78
CA SER A 96 -13.87 8.90 12.22
C SER A 96 -14.65 7.77 12.89
N ILE A 97 -14.32 7.50 14.16
CA ILE A 97 -15.03 6.53 14.99
C ILE A 97 -16.55 6.82 15.04
N PRO A 98 -17.02 8.07 15.24
CA PRO A 98 -18.46 8.33 15.27
C PRO A 98 -19.13 8.04 13.93
N MET A 99 -18.49 8.33 12.79
CA MET A 99 -19.08 7.99 11.49
C MET A 99 -19.20 6.48 11.31
N LEU A 100 -18.14 5.71 11.63
CA LEU A 100 -18.21 4.25 11.58
C LEU A 100 -19.34 3.73 12.49
N ALA A 101 -19.46 4.25 13.71
CA ALA A 101 -20.51 3.84 14.64
C ALA A 101 -21.92 4.16 14.11
N VAL A 102 -22.10 5.35 13.53
CA VAL A 102 -23.37 5.75 12.89
C VAL A 102 -23.68 4.85 11.71
N SER A 103 -22.71 4.55 10.84
CA SER A 103 -22.91 3.69 9.69
C SER A 103 -23.21 2.24 10.11
N LEU A 104 -22.50 1.70 11.10
CA LEU A 104 -22.76 0.37 11.68
C LEU A 104 -24.15 0.30 12.31
N LEU A 105 -24.55 1.33 13.05
CA LEU A 105 -25.90 1.43 13.61
C LEU A 105 -26.95 1.49 12.50
N ALA A 106 -26.72 2.30 11.47
CA ALA A 106 -27.64 2.46 10.36
C ALA A 106 -27.86 1.13 9.62
N ILE A 107 -26.78 0.40 9.27
CA ILE A 107 -26.92 -0.91 8.63
C ILE A 107 -27.58 -1.93 9.55
N THR A 108 -27.33 -1.88 10.86
CA THR A 108 -27.97 -2.80 11.81
C THR A 108 -29.47 -2.52 11.87
N VAL A 109 -29.86 -1.25 11.93
CA VAL A 109 -31.26 -0.85 11.96
C VAL A 109 -31.96 -1.26 10.65
N THR A 110 -31.44 -0.92 9.47
CA THR A 110 -32.06 -1.34 8.21
C THR A 110 -32.11 -2.86 8.08
N PHE A 111 -31.07 -3.59 8.50
CA PHE A 111 -31.05 -5.04 8.48
C PHE A 111 -32.17 -5.67 9.32
N LEU A 112 -32.52 -5.08 10.47
CA LEU A 112 -33.62 -5.55 11.32
C LEU A 112 -35.00 -5.36 10.67
N PHE A 113 -35.12 -4.44 9.71
CA PHE A 113 -36.37 -4.18 8.97
C PHE A 113 -36.55 -5.05 7.72
N ILE A 114 -35.54 -5.83 7.31
CA ILE A 114 -35.62 -6.73 6.15
C ILE A 114 -36.40 -7.99 6.53
N ASP A 115 -37.27 -8.47 5.64
CA ASP A 115 -37.86 -9.81 5.80
C ASP A 115 -36.85 -10.88 5.36
N ARG A 116 -35.93 -11.21 6.26
CA ARG A 116 -34.70 -11.94 5.97
C ARG A 116 -34.91 -13.38 5.51
N GLY A 117 -36.09 -13.96 5.75
CA GLY A 117 -36.38 -15.36 5.45
C GLY A 117 -35.33 -16.33 6.01
N THR A 118 -35.05 -17.39 5.27
CA THR A 118 -34.00 -18.38 5.58
C THR A 118 -32.65 -17.99 4.95
N THR A 119 -31.56 -18.61 5.42
CA THR A 119 -30.21 -18.49 4.87
C THR A 119 -30.20 -18.51 3.34
N THR A 120 -29.65 -17.46 2.72
CA THR A 120 -29.50 -17.33 1.28
C THR A 120 -28.13 -16.78 0.92
N THR A 121 -27.49 -17.35 -0.11
CA THR A 121 -26.20 -16.87 -0.62
C THR A 121 -26.34 -15.72 -1.61
N GLN A 122 -27.57 -15.46 -2.09
CA GLN A 122 -27.88 -14.40 -3.05
C GLN A 122 -28.74 -13.32 -2.42
N PHE A 123 -28.35 -12.85 -1.24
CA PHE A 123 -29.12 -11.91 -0.42
C PHE A 123 -29.67 -10.72 -1.22
N MET A 124 -28.82 -9.97 -1.92
CA MET A 124 -29.27 -8.81 -2.71
C MET A 124 -29.99 -9.16 -4.02
N SER A 125 -29.88 -10.39 -4.51
CA SER A 125 -30.66 -10.82 -5.68
C SER A 125 -32.08 -11.21 -5.28
N ASN A 126 -32.26 -11.74 -4.06
CA ASN A 126 -33.53 -12.29 -3.60
C ASN A 126 -34.35 -11.31 -2.75
N LEU A 127 -33.68 -10.37 -2.08
CA LEU A 127 -34.30 -9.40 -1.18
C LEU A 127 -34.08 -7.95 -1.65
N GLY A 128 -33.40 -7.74 -2.77
CA GLY A 128 -32.98 -6.40 -3.23
C GLY A 128 -34.12 -5.50 -3.72
N ASP A 129 -35.29 -6.08 -3.98
CA ASP A 129 -36.53 -5.36 -4.25
C ASP A 129 -37.13 -4.73 -2.98
N GLU A 130 -36.78 -5.22 -1.79
CA GLU A 130 -37.18 -4.60 -0.54
C GLU A 130 -36.43 -3.27 -0.29
N PRO A 131 -37.16 -2.17 -0.01
CA PRO A 131 -36.53 -0.87 0.26
C PRO A 131 -35.52 -0.90 1.43
N ALA A 132 -35.76 -1.75 2.43
CA ALA A 132 -34.87 -1.91 3.58
C ALA A 132 -33.54 -2.55 3.18
N ALA A 133 -33.55 -3.55 2.28
CA ALA A 133 -32.36 -4.22 1.79
C ALA A 133 -31.54 -3.30 0.86
N ALA A 134 -32.21 -2.55 -0.02
CA ALA A 134 -31.53 -1.56 -0.84
C ALA A 134 -30.90 -0.45 0.01
N ALA A 135 -31.61 0.07 1.02
CA ALA A 135 -31.06 1.06 1.94
C ALA A 135 -29.84 0.51 2.71
N TYR A 136 -29.91 -0.73 3.18
CA TYR A 136 -28.79 -1.43 3.80
C TYR A 136 -27.56 -1.48 2.88
N SER A 137 -27.74 -1.94 1.63
CA SER A 137 -26.67 -2.03 0.63
C SER A 137 -26.07 -0.66 0.31
N ILE A 138 -26.92 0.33 0.03
CA ILE A 138 -26.51 1.69 -0.32
C ILE A 138 -25.68 2.29 0.82
N ILE A 139 -26.06 2.13 2.08
CA ILE A 139 -25.27 2.65 3.22
C ILE A 139 -23.87 2.02 3.24
N ASN A 140 -23.78 0.69 3.06
CA ASN A 140 -22.52 -0.04 3.02
C ASN A 140 -21.61 0.46 1.88
N PHE A 141 -22.13 0.52 0.66
CA PHE A 141 -21.36 0.90 -0.52
C PHE A 141 -21.07 2.39 -0.60
N VAL A 142 -21.91 3.26 -0.03
CA VAL A 142 -21.60 4.70 0.11
C VAL A 142 -20.47 4.91 1.11
N TYR A 143 -20.54 4.29 2.30
CA TYR A 143 -19.46 4.39 3.28
C TYR A 143 -18.14 3.87 2.71
N GLY A 144 -18.14 2.66 2.15
CA GLY A 144 -16.97 2.07 1.52
C GLY A 144 -16.47 2.89 0.33
N GLY A 145 -17.38 3.37 -0.52
CA GLY A 145 -17.08 4.18 -1.69
C GLY A 145 -16.37 5.49 -1.35
N ILE A 146 -16.77 6.18 -0.26
CA ILE A 146 -16.08 7.39 0.18
C ILE A 146 -14.65 7.08 0.67
N VAL A 147 -14.47 5.98 1.41
CA VAL A 147 -13.14 5.54 1.88
C VAL A 147 -12.24 5.19 0.70
N ILE A 148 -12.75 4.43 -0.27
CA ILE A 148 -12.01 4.03 -1.48
C ILE A 148 -11.73 5.24 -2.38
N ALA A 149 -12.69 6.15 -2.57
CA ALA A 149 -12.48 7.39 -3.33
C ALA A 149 -11.41 8.28 -2.71
N THR A 150 -11.37 8.35 -1.38
CA THR A 150 -10.26 9.01 -0.67
C THR A 150 -8.93 8.36 -1.02
N MET A 151 -8.88 7.03 -0.91
CA MET A 151 -7.68 6.27 -1.21
C MET A 151 -7.22 6.48 -2.66
N LEU A 152 -8.17 6.56 -3.62
CA LEU A 152 -7.90 6.91 -5.00
C LEU A 152 -7.22 8.28 -5.12
N THR A 153 -7.74 9.32 -4.45
CA THR A 153 -7.14 10.66 -4.53
C THR A 153 -5.71 10.69 -3.97
N LEU A 154 -5.45 9.95 -2.88
CA LEU A 154 -4.12 9.88 -2.27
C LEU A 154 -3.15 9.08 -3.14
N ALA A 155 -3.58 7.91 -3.65
CA ALA A 155 -2.78 7.07 -4.54
C ALA A 155 -2.47 7.78 -5.86
N ALA A 156 -3.43 8.49 -6.46
CA ALA A 156 -3.22 9.26 -7.69
C ALA A 156 -2.22 10.40 -7.51
N ARG A 157 -2.26 11.09 -6.36
CA ARG A 157 -1.27 12.12 -6.01
C ARG A 157 0.11 11.51 -5.81
N GLN A 158 0.19 10.41 -5.06
CA GLN A 158 1.45 9.69 -4.87
C GLN A 158 2.01 9.22 -6.21
N TYR A 159 1.18 8.72 -7.12
CA TYR A 159 1.58 8.30 -8.46
C TYR A 159 2.16 9.47 -9.28
N ARG A 160 1.56 10.67 -9.20
CA ARG A 160 2.07 11.88 -9.87
C ARG A 160 3.39 12.37 -9.30
N ASN A 161 3.59 12.23 -8.00
CA ASN A 161 4.77 12.75 -7.31
C ASN A 161 5.90 11.71 -7.18
N SER A 162 5.63 10.43 -7.47
CA SER A 162 6.62 9.35 -7.34
C SER A 162 7.40 9.15 -8.64
N THR A 163 8.72 9.03 -8.52
CA THR A 163 9.62 8.71 -9.64
C THR A 163 10.14 7.27 -9.55
N GLY A 164 10.40 6.69 -10.73
CA GLY A 164 10.95 5.34 -10.87
C GLY A 164 10.07 4.25 -10.21
N ILE A 165 10.71 3.31 -9.52
CA ILE A 165 10.09 2.06 -9.04
C ILE A 165 9.00 2.27 -7.95
N GLN A 166 8.90 3.45 -7.34
CA GLN A 166 7.84 3.80 -6.39
C GLN A 166 6.50 4.11 -7.07
N ARG A 167 6.52 4.34 -8.38
CA ARG A 167 5.32 4.58 -9.16
C ARG A 167 4.44 3.33 -9.29
N LEU A 168 5.04 2.13 -9.22
CA LEU A 168 4.32 0.87 -9.40
C LEU A 168 3.28 0.60 -8.28
N PRO A 169 3.62 0.60 -6.97
CA PRO A 169 2.61 0.46 -5.93
C PRO A 169 1.52 1.53 -6.02
N ALA A 170 1.91 2.80 -6.24
CA ALA A 170 0.95 3.90 -6.38
C ALA A 170 0.01 3.72 -7.58
N ALA A 171 0.51 3.19 -8.71
CA ALA A 171 -0.30 2.89 -9.90
C ALA A 171 -1.33 1.79 -9.60
N LEU A 172 -0.89 0.69 -8.98
CA LEU A 172 -1.75 -0.44 -8.62
C LEU A 172 -2.86 0.01 -7.65
N LEU A 173 -2.49 0.77 -6.62
CA LEU A 173 -3.48 1.31 -5.66
C LEU A 173 -4.45 2.28 -6.33
N THR A 174 -3.99 3.13 -7.26
CA THR A 174 -4.85 4.04 -8.02
C THR A 174 -5.84 3.25 -8.88
N LEU A 175 -5.36 2.26 -9.62
CA LEU A 175 -6.19 1.44 -10.49
C LEU A 175 -7.21 0.62 -9.70
N GLY A 176 -6.78 -0.04 -8.62
CA GLY A 176 -7.66 -0.79 -7.74
C GLY A 176 -8.71 0.07 -7.06
N SER A 177 -8.35 1.28 -6.62
CA SER A 177 -9.32 2.21 -6.04
C SER A 177 -10.29 2.76 -7.07
N ALA A 178 -9.86 2.98 -8.31
CA ALA A 178 -10.74 3.41 -9.40
C ALA A 178 -11.79 2.35 -9.73
N PHE A 179 -11.38 1.08 -9.85
CA PHE A 179 -12.32 -0.04 -9.99
C PHE A 179 -13.22 -0.18 -8.77
N GLY A 180 -12.71 0.05 -7.56
CA GLY A 180 -13.52 0.00 -6.34
C GLY A 180 -14.60 1.08 -6.29
N VAL A 181 -14.30 2.31 -6.72
CA VAL A 181 -15.31 3.37 -6.85
C VAL A 181 -16.33 3.00 -7.92
N ALA A 182 -15.89 2.50 -9.08
CA ALA A 182 -16.79 2.05 -10.14
C ALA A 182 -17.70 0.90 -9.67
N LEU A 183 -17.18 -0.03 -8.87
CA LEU A 183 -17.94 -1.10 -8.23
C LEU A 183 -19.03 -0.54 -7.30
N CYS A 184 -18.68 0.41 -6.41
CA CYS A 184 -19.66 1.03 -5.53
C CYS A 184 -20.78 1.73 -6.31
N VAL A 185 -20.42 2.46 -7.38
CA VAL A 185 -21.41 3.11 -8.26
C VAL A 185 -22.30 2.08 -8.93
N ALA A 186 -21.72 1.02 -9.49
CA ALA A 186 -22.48 -0.04 -10.15
C ALA A 186 -23.48 -0.71 -9.20
N VAL A 187 -23.07 -1.00 -7.96
CA VAL A 187 -23.97 -1.60 -6.95
C VAL A 187 -25.09 -0.65 -6.56
N ILE A 188 -24.79 0.63 -6.28
CA ILE A 188 -25.83 1.61 -5.95
C ILE A 188 -26.84 1.77 -7.11
N VAL A 189 -26.36 1.75 -8.36
CA VAL A 189 -27.25 1.78 -9.53
C VAL A 189 -28.12 0.54 -9.61
N MET A 190 -27.57 -0.65 -9.36
CA MET A 190 -28.35 -1.89 -9.30
C MET A 190 -29.39 -1.86 -8.19
N ASP A 191 -29.04 -1.41 -6.98
CA ASP A 191 -29.96 -1.33 -5.84
C ASP A 191 -31.14 -0.40 -6.15
N ILE A 192 -30.87 0.78 -6.72
CA ILE A 192 -31.91 1.73 -7.12
C ILE A 192 -32.78 1.12 -8.23
N ALA A 193 -32.16 0.51 -9.24
CA ALA A 193 -32.89 -0.11 -10.35
C ALA A 193 -33.78 -1.26 -9.89
N HIS A 194 -33.36 -2.04 -8.90
CA HIS A 194 -34.14 -3.14 -8.35
C HIS A 194 -35.40 -2.61 -7.64
N VAL A 195 -35.25 -1.61 -6.76
CA VAL A 195 -36.38 -1.02 -6.01
C VAL A 195 -37.34 -0.23 -6.90
N THR A 196 -36.85 0.40 -7.97
CA THR A 196 -37.72 1.11 -8.93
C THR A 196 -38.38 0.20 -9.95
N GLY A 197 -38.12 -1.12 -9.90
CA GLY A 197 -38.65 -2.10 -10.84
C GLY A 197 -38.02 -2.05 -12.23
N GLN A 198 -36.88 -1.35 -12.39
CA GLN A 198 -36.18 -1.20 -13.65
C GLN A 198 -35.19 -2.35 -13.89
N LEU A 199 -35.74 -3.56 -13.98
CA LEU A 199 -34.97 -4.81 -14.02
C LEU A 199 -34.04 -4.92 -15.24
N ASP A 200 -34.40 -4.32 -16.38
CA ASP A 200 -33.53 -4.28 -17.57
C ASP A 200 -32.21 -3.58 -17.28
N LEU A 201 -32.24 -2.46 -16.56
CA LEU A 201 -31.05 -1.72 -16.16
C LEU A 201 -30.23 -2.52 -15.14
N MET A 202 -30.89 -3.15 -14.18
CA MET A 202 -30.24 -4.01 -13.19
C MET A 202 -29.48 -5.15 -13.89
N HIS A 203 -30.13 -5.89 -14.79
CA HIS A 203 -29.52 -7.00 -15.54
C HIS A 203 -28.42 -6.54 -16.49
N ALA A 204 -28.51 -5.34 -17.07
CA ALA A 204 -27.43 -4.78 -17.89
C ALA A 204 -26.16 -4.47 -17.08
N VAL A 205 -26.31 -4.03 -15.82
CA VAL A 205 -25.18 -3.67 -14.94
C VAL A 205 -24.63 -4.88 -14.18
N GLN A 206 -25.47 -5.84 -13.82
CA GLN A 206 -25.12 -7.07 -13.09
C GLN A 206 -23.84 -7.80 -13.56
N PRO A 207 -23.59 -8.03 -14.87
CA PRO A 207 -22.38 -8.73 -15.32
C PRO A 207 -21.08 -7.97 -15.00
N THR A 208 -21.14 -6.65 -14.76
CA THR A 208 -19.95 -5.85 -14.42
C THR A 208 -19.45 -6.09 -13.00
N TYR A 209 -20.32 -6.55 -12.08
CA TYR A 209 -20.01 -6.72 -10.66
C TYR A 209 -18.83 -7.66 -10.42
N GLY A 210 -18.87 -8.86 -11.01
CA GLY A 210 -17.84 -9.90 -10.81
C GLY A 210 -16.45 -9.42 -11.22
N PRO A 211 -16.26 -8.94 -12.47
CA PRO A 211 -15.00 -8.38 -12.94
C PRO A 211 -14.53 -7.18 -12.12
N LEU A 212 -15.41 -6.21 -11.83
CA LEU A 212 -15.06 -5.03 -11.04
C LEU A 212 -14.59 -5.40 -9.64
N SER A 213 -15.28 -6.31 -8.98
CA SER A 213 -14.90 -6.83 -7.66
C SER A 213 -13.53 -7.50 -7.70
N LEU A 214 -13.30 -8.41 -8.64
CA LEU A 214 -12.03 -9.12 -8.77
C LEU A 214 -10.86 -8.14 -9.05
N LEU A 215 -11.03 -7.22 -10.00
CA LEU A 215 -9.99 -6.25 -10.35
C LEU A 215 -9.70 -5.31 -9.16
N THR A 216 -10.73 -4.85 -8.45
CA THR A 216 -10.58 -4.03 -7.23
C THR A 216 -9.69 -4.73 -6.22
N PHE A 217 -10.04 -5.95 -5.81
CA PHE A 217 -9.27 -6.68 -4.81
C PHE A 217 -7.88 -7.07 -5.31
N LEU A 218 -7.74 -7.49 -6.57
CA LEU A 218 -6.46 -7.85 -7.16
C LEU A 218 -5.47 -6.69 -7.12
N PHE A 219 -5.88 -5.52 -7.62
CA PHE A 219 -5.00 -4.36 -7.70
C PHE A 219 -4.74 -3.72 -6.34
N LEU A 220 -5.72 -3.69 -5.43
CA LEU A 220 -5.51 -3.22 -4.06
C LEU A 220 -4.54 -4.14 -3.31
N CYS A 221 -4.73 -5.46 -3.37
CA CYS A 221 -3.82 -6.42 -2.75
C CYS A 221 -2.42 -6.33 -3.34
N ALA A 222 -2.30 -6.27 -4.67
CA ALA A 222 -1.02 -6.12 -5.35
C ALA A 222 -0.32 -4.80 -4.95
N GLY A 223 -1.04 -3.69 -4.86
CA GLY A 223 -0.49 -2.40 -4.46
C GLY A 223 0.04 -2.39 -3.03
N PHE A 224 -0.73 -2.94 -2.07
CA PHE A 224 -0.30 -3.03 -0.67
C PHE A 224 0.86 -4.01 -0.46
N ALA A 225 0.91 -5.10 -1.23
CA ALA A 225 2.01 -6.07 -1.19
C ALA A 225 3.27 -5.55 -1.91
N ALA A 226 3.11 -4.73 -2.95
CA ALA A 226 4.23 -4.18 -3.71
C ALA A 226 5.03 -3.16 -2.92
N GLU A 227 4.41 -2.37 -2.04
CA GLU A 227 5.09 -1.35 -1.24
C GLU A 227 6.25 -1.89 -0.37
N PRO A 228 6.08 -2.95 0.46
CA PRO A 228 7.18 -3.55 1.21
C PRO A 228 8.20 -4.25 0.30
N ALA A 229 7.77 -4.87 -0.80
CA ALA A 229 8.66 -5.54 -1.75
C ALA A 229 9.60 -4.54 -2.44
N VAL A 230 9.07 -3.41 -2.93
CA VAL A 230 9.84 -2.32 -3.55
C VAL A 230 10.82 -1.71 -2.55
N ARG A 231 10.39 -1.51 -1.29
CA ARG A 231 11.28 -1.01 -0.23
C ARG A 231 12.45 -1.97 0.03
N ARG A 232 12.21 -3.28 0.10
CA ARG A 232 13.26 -4.28 0.28
C ARG A 232 14.20 -4.35 -0.91
N ALA A 233 13.67 -4.33 -2.13
CA ALA A 233 14.47 -4.32 -3.35
C ALA A 233 15.40 -3.10 -3.39
N ARG A 234 14.90 -1.91 -2.99
CA ARG A 234 15.72 -0.69 -2.90
C ARG A 234 16.82 -0.78 -1.85
N HIS A 235 16.51 -1.28 -0.65
CA HIS A 235 17.55 -1.49 0.36
C HIS A 235 18.63 -2.41 -0.19
N HIS A 236 18.25 -3.56 -0.75
CA HIS A 236 19.21 -4.51 -1.29
C HIS A 236 20.02 -3.96 -2.48
N LEU A 237 19.40 -3.19 -3.37
CA LEU A 237 20.09 -2.51 -4.47
C LEU A 237 21.02 -1.41 -3.96
N ARG A 238 20.61 -0.66 -2.94
CA ARG A 238 21.44 0.36 -2.29
C ARG A 238 22.64 -0.29 -1.60
N ASP A 239 22.43 -1.37 -0.85
CA ASP A 239 23.49 -2.12 -0.18
C ASP A 239 24.50 -2.67 -1.20
N LYS A 240 24.02 -3.23 -2.31
CA LYS A 240 24.89 -3.67 -3.42
C LYS A 240 25.66 -2.52 -4.04
N ARG A 241 25.02 -1.36 -4.25
CA ARG A 241 25.68 -0.19 -4.82
C ARG A 241 26.71 0.40 -3.86
N THR A 242 26.42 0.44 -2.56
CA THR A 242 27.36 0.83 -1.50
C THR A 242 28.56 -0.13 -1.48
N ALA A 243 28.32 -1.43 -1.55
CA ALA A 243 29.39 -2.43 -1.58
C ALA A 243 30.25 -2.35 -2.85
N ALA A 244 29.64 -2.09 -4.01
CA ALA A 244 30.35 -1.89 -5.28
C ALA A 244 31.21 -0.61 -5.23
N LEU A 245 30.66 0.51 -4.75
CA LEU A 245 31.41 1.76 -4.60
C LEU A 245 32.60 1.61 -3.65
N ALA A 246 32.43 0.89 -2.54
CA ALA A 246 33.52 0.60 -1.63
C ALA A 246 34.58 -0.30 -2.28
N ALA A 247 34.18 -1.33 -3.02
CA ALA A 247 35.11 -2.18 -3.77
C ALA A 247 35.89 -1.38 -4.84
N ASP A 248 35.25 -0.40 -5.49
CA ASP A 248 35.89 0.47 -6.47
C ASP A 248 36.83 1.51 -5.81
N LEU A 249 36.58 1.90 -4.56
CA LEU A 249 37.43 2.80 -3.75
C LEU A 249 38.61 2.10 -3.08
N GLU A 250 38.51 0.79 -2.84
CA GLU A 250 39.52 -0.04 -2.18
C GLU A 250 40.96 0.17 -2.70
N PRO A 251 41.24 0.24 -4.02
CA PRO A 251 42.59 0.46 -4.52
C PRO A 251 43.15 1.84 -4.21
N LEU A 252 42.27 2.85 -4.13
CA LEU A 252 42.64 4.22 -3.79
C LEU A 252 42.86 4.36 -2.28
N TRP A 253 41.97 3.76 -1.49
CA TRP A 253 42.10 3.66 -0.04
C TRP A 253 43.40 2.96 0.35
N THR A 254 43.73 1.81 -0.25
CA THR A 254 44.99 1.08 0.02
C THR A 254 46.23 1.94 -0.24
N ARG A 255 46.22 2.78 -1.28
CA ARG A 255 47.31 3.75 -1.56
C ARG A 255 47.37 4.89 -0.55
N ALA A 256 46.22 5.41 -0.12
CA ALA A 256 46.16 6.44 0.91
C ALA A 256 46.69 5.92 2.26
N THR A 257 46.30 4.71 2.64
CA THR A 257 46.65 4.08 3.93
C THR A 257 48.10 3.59 3.95
N SER A 258 48.68 3.19 2.82
CA SER A 258 50.10 2.82 2.74
C SER A 258 51.05 4.01 2.96
N LEU A 259 50.62 5.21 2.55
CA LEU A 259 51.34 6.46 2.83
C LEU A 259 51.15 6.93 4.28
N ARG A 260 50.12 6.45 4.98
CA ARG A 260 49.82 6.80 6.37
C ARG A 260 49.46 5.56 7.21
N PRO A 261 50.45 4.72 7.58
CA PRO A 261 50.19 3.46 8.30
C PRO A 261 49.55 3.62 9.69
N GLY A 262 49.64 4.82 10.29
CA GLY A 262 49.23 5.09 11.67
C GLY A 262 47.74 5.36 11.90
N LEU A 263 46.89 5.43 10.85
CA LEU A 263 45.44 5.61 11.00
C LEU A 263 44.64 4.30 11.01
N SER A 264 45.19 3.21 10.48
CA SER A 264 44.41 2.01 10.14
C SER A 264 44.14 1.09 11.34
N GLN A 265 44.83 1.27 12.48
CA GLN A 265 44.74 0.40 13.67
C GLN A 265 43.50 0.61 14.55
N ALA A 266 42.34 0.91 13.95
CA ALA A 266 41.06 0.79 14.63
C ALA A 266 40.52 -0.65 14.43
N ASP A 267 40.56 -1.40 15.54
CA ASP A 267 40.08 -2.75 15.82
C ASP A 267 39.25 -3.48 14.73
N PRO A 268 39.77 -4.59 14.15
CA PRO A 268 39.05 -5.46 13.23
C PRO A 268 37.74 -6.04 13.81
N LEU A 269 37.58 -6.03 15.14
CA LEU A 269 36.40 -6.56 15.84
C LEU A 269 35.22 -5.56 15.93
N ALA A 270 35.41 -4.29 15.56
CA ALA A 270 34.34 -3.28 15.62
C ALA A 270 33.45 -3.27 14.36
N THR A 271 33.92 -3.80 13.24
CA THR A 271 33.16 -3.89 11.98
C THR A 271 32.54 -5.25 11.83
N SER A 272 31.34 -5.39 12.40
CA SER A 272 30.39 -6.37 11.89
C SER A 272 30.24 -6.18 10.37
N ALA A 273 30.22 -7.26 9.60
CA ALA A 273 29.98 -7.27 8.15
C ALA A 273 28.64 -6.60 7.73
N ASP A 274 27.85 -6.13 8.69
CA ASP A 274 26.51 -5.57 8.56
C ASP A 274 26.47 -4.05 8.32
N ASP A 275 27.60 -3.33 8.27
CA ASP A 275 27.63 -1.88 7.99
C ASP A 275 28.51 -1.50 6.80
N ALA A 276 28.07 -1.88 5.59
CA ALA A 276 28.71 -1.46 4.33
C ALA A 276 28.72 0.07 4.15
N GLU A 277 27.76 0.77 4.76
CA GLU A 277 27.68 2.24 4.74
C GLU A 277 28.77 2.86 5.63
N GLY A 278 28.98 2.29 6.83
CA GLY A 278 30.09 2.62 7.72
C GLY A 278 31.47 2.36 7.10
N ARG A 279 31.63 1.24 6.38
CA ARG A 279 32.88 0.96 5.64
C ARG A 279 33.15 1.99 4.55
N LEU A 280 32.16 2.27 3.69
CA LEU A 280 32.28 3.28 2.63
C LEU A 280 32.57 4.68 3.21
N HIS A 281 31.90 5.04 4.32
CA HIS A 281 32.14 6.32 4.98
C HIS A 281 33.59 6.46 5.47
N ARG A 282 34.11 5.40 6.10
CA ARG A 282 35.49 5.35 6.59
C ARG A 282 36.51 5.48 5.46
N GLU A 283 36.35 4.70 4.38
CA GLU A 283 37.23 4.76 3.21
C GLU A 283 37.31 6.19 2.65
N ILE A 284 36.17 6.88 2.48
CA ILE A 284 36.12 8.26 1.99
C ILE A 284 36.86 9.24 2.92
N VAL A 285 36.65 9.13 4.23
CA VAL A 285 37.31 10.02 5.21
C VAL A 285 38.82 9.83 5.19
N GLU A 286 39.30 8.59 5.20
CA GLU A 286 40.74 8.30 5.20
C GLU A 286 41.42 8.75 3.90
N ILE A 287 40.73 8.63 2.76
CA ILE A 287 41.19 9.16 1.47
C ILE A 287 41.26 10.70 1.49
N ARG A 288 40.22 11.38 2.00
CA ARG A 288 40.17 12.85 2.09
C ARG A 288 41.27 13.38 3.00
N ASP A 289 41.50 12.73 4.14
CA ASP A 289 42.57 13.08 5.06
C ASP A 289 43.94 12.98 4.38
N ALA A 290 44.16 11.92 3.59
CA ALA A 290 45.41 11.74 2.85
C ALA A 290 45.62 12.81 1.75
N MET A 291 44.54 13.33 1.15
CA MET A 291 44.60 14.43 0.18
C MET A 291 44.93 15.79 0.82
N ILE A 292 44.56 15.99 2.09
CA ILE A 292 44.70 17.29 2.78
C ILE A 292 46.03 17.36 3.55
N ASP A 293 46.58 16.23 3.99
CA ASP A 293 47.80 16.20 4.79
C ASP A 293 49.02 16.75 4.01
N PRO A 294 49.58 17.90 4.40
CA PRO A 294 50.70 18.53 3.70
C PRO A 294 52.02 17.75 3.84
N ARG A 295 52.07 16.72 4.68
CA ARG A 295 53.27 15.90 4.95
C ARG A 295 53.46 14.77 3.94
N ILE A 296 52.45 14.48 3.12
CA ILE A 296 52.48 13.41 2.13
C ILE A 296 52.09 13.95 0.75
N THR A 297 52.71 13.41 -0.30
CA THR A 297 52.32 13.72 -1.68
C THR A 297 51.38 12.63 -2.17
N PHE A 298 50.09 12.93 -2.18
CA PHE A 298 49.04 12.02 -2.65
C PHE A 298 48.40 12.55 -3.94
N ASP A 299 48.90 12.08 -5.08
CA ASP A 299 48.39 12.46 -6.39
C ASP A 299 47.17 11.61 -6.78
N THR A 300 46.04 12.29 -7.00
CA THR A 300 44.80 11.69 -7.49
C THR A 300 44.52 12.12 -8.93
N ASN A 301 44.09 11.19 -9.78
CA ASN A 301 43.68 11.51 -11.15
C ASN A 301 42.23 12.05 -11.20
N ARG A 302 41.79 12.57 -12.35
CA ARG A 302 40.42 13.12 -12.51
C ARG A 302 39.31 12.06 -12.33
N THR A 303 39.55 10.83 -12.76
CA THR A 303 38.60 9.70 -12.66
C THR A 303 38.39 9.28 -11.21
N GLU A 304 39.47 9.23 -10.44
CA GLU A 304 39.49 8.90 -9.02
C GLU A 304 38.77 9.95 -8.16
N ARG A 305 38.96 11.24 -8.48
CA ARG A 305 38.20 12.31 -7.83
C ARG A 305 36.70 12.23 -8.16
N ALA A 306 36.36 11.95 -9.41
CA ALA A 306 34.96 11.76 -9.81
C ALA A 306 34.31 10.56 -9.10
N LEU A 307 35.06 9.49 -8.88
CA LEU A 307 34.62 8.30 -8.15
C LEU A 307 34.41 8.59 -6.65
N LEU A 308 35.33 9.35 -6.03
CA LEU A 308 35.19 9.81 -4.66
C LEU A 308 33.96 10.72 -4.47
N GLU A 309 33.74 11.66 -5.40
CA GLU A 309 32.57 12.55 -5.40
C GLU A 309 31.25 11.77 -5.57
N LEU A 310 31.24 10.74 -6.42
CA LEU A 310 30.09 9.84 -6.62
C LEU A 310 29.78 9.02 -5.37
N ALA A 311 30.81 8.54 -4.68
CA ALA A 311 30.62 7.79 -3.43
C ALA A 311 30.12 8.70 -2.30
N GLU A 312 30.63 9.93 -2.22
CA GLU A 312 30.20 10.96 -1.28
C GLU A 312 28.75 11.39 -1.56
N SER A 313 28.37 11.56 -2.84
CA SER A 313 26.98 11.88 -3.22
C SER A 313 26.00 10.76 -2.90
N HIS A 314 26.43 9.49 -3.05
CA HIS A 314 25.65 8.31 -2.71
C HIS A 314 25.39 8.22 -1.19
N LEU A 315 26.41 8.41 -0.36
CA LEU A 315 26.29 8.42 1.11
C LEU A 315 25.40 9.54 1.64
N LEU A 316 25.55 10.75 1.10
CA LEU A 316 24.73 11.91 1.46
C LEU A 316 23.29 11.82 0.92
N GLY A 317 22.96 10.78 0.16
CA GLY A 317 21.64 10.61 -0.48
C GLY A 317 21.36 11.62 -1.60
N ARG A 318 22.37 12.36 -2.06
CA ARG A 318 22.26 13.41 -3.08
C ARG A 318 22.12 12.86 -4.51
N ASP A 319 22.37 11.58 -4.71
CA ASP A 319 22.13 10.88 -5.98
C ASP A 319 20.67 10.95 -6.46
N GLN A 320 19.69 11.14 -5.55
CA GLN A 320 18.29 11.34 -5.93
C GLN A 320 17.97 12.77 -6.37
N THR A 321 18.72 13.77 -5.87
CA THR A 321 18.50 15.19 -6.21
C THR A 321 19.15 15.61 -7.53
N VAL A 322 20.27 15.00 -7.91
CA VAL A 322 20.99 15.37 -9.15
C VAL A 322 20.20 14.95 -10.39
N VAL A 323 19.56 13.77 -10.39
CA VAL A 323 18.69 13.31 -11.49
C VAL A 323 17.46 14.21 -11.65
N ALA A 324 16.88 14.68 -10.54
CA ALA A 324 15.75 15.63 -10.58
C ALA A 324 16.15 17.03 -11.06
N SER A 325 17.38 17.49 -10.76
CA SER A 325 17.87 18.79 -11.28
C SER A 325 18.24 18.73 -12.76
N ARG A 326 18.71 17.58 -13.26
CA ARG A 326 19.04 17.39 -14.68
C ARG A 326 17.78 17.37 -15.55
N ALA A 327 16.71 16.72 -15.08
CA ALA A 327 15.41 16.75 -15.76
C ALA A 327 14.74 18.14 -15.76
N LYS A 328 14.99 18.97 -14.74
CA LYS A 328 14.46 20.35 -14.67
C LYS A 328 15.24 21.35 -15.55
N ASN A 329 16.50 21.07 -15.84
CA ASN A 329 17.32 21.91 -16.72
C ASN A 329 17.11 21.62 -18.21
N ASP A 330 16.64 20.42 -18.58
CA ASP A 330 16.31 20.10 -19.99
C ASP A 330 14.94 20.67 -20.44
N ASP A 331 13.99 20.89 -19.52
CA ASP A 331 12.68 21.50 -19.83
C ASP A 331 12.65 23.04 -19.69
N GLY A 332 13.73 23.65 -19.19
CA GLY A 332 13.83 25.11 -18.98
C GLY A 332 14.59 25.86 -20.08
N GLY A 333 15.05 25.16 -21.12
CA GLY A 333 15.94 25.66 -22.16
C GLY A 333 15.34 25.63 -23.56
N ALA A 334 14.07 25.99 -23.72
CA ALA A 334 13.49 26.30 -25.02
C ALA A 334 12.61 27.55 -24.88
N LEU A 335 13.21 28.69 -25.22
CA LEU A 335 12.52 29.84 -25.80
C LEU A 335 11.82 29.41 -27.10
#